data_AF-A0A969AHL4-F1
#
_entry.id   AF-A0A969AHL4-F1
#
_cell.length_a   1.000
_cell.length_b   1.000
_cell.length_c   1.000
_cell.angle_alpha   90.00
_cell.angle_beta   90.00
_cell.angle_gamma   90.00
#
_symmetry.space_group_name_H-M   'P 1'
#
loop_
_entity.id
_entity.type
_entity.pdbx_description
1 polymer ?
#
loop_
_entity_poly.entity_id
_entity_poly.type
_entity_poly.pdbx_seq_one_letter_code
_entity_poly.pdbx_strand_id
1 'polypeptide(L)'
;SIEKLEKDASTKGYVDMYGRVTCFKPRKRRYEKLAELLKVSTPLGECHRPIMLGDCQYRYACLSCDHHRVTKTDKTKLSSDFQQLKLDLQQAQNKKEQRRVTEINRLLELLSTRLQGLNELEKIELGEQINEKA
;
A
#
# COMPACT_ATOMS: atom_id res chain seq x y z
N SER A 1 21.07 14.08 -7.53
CA SER A 1 21.11 14.68 -6.18
C SER A 1 19.99 14.07 -5.37
N ILE A 2 20.22 13.86 -4.06
CA ILE A 2 19.21 13.43 -3.09
C ILE A 2 18.02 14.40 -3.12
N GLU A 3 18.28 15.70 -3.26
CA GLU A 3 17.26 16.76 -3.37
C GLU A 3 16.27 16.56 -4.53
N LYS A 4 16.72 15.94 -5.63
CA LYS A 4 15.84 15.63 -6.77
C LYS A 4 14.92 14.45 -6.45
N LEU A 5 15.42 13.46 -5.72
CA LEU A 5 14.62 12.31 -5.27
C LEU A 5 13.61 12.71 -4.20
N GLU A 6 13.98 13.62 -3.30
CA GLU A 6 13.08 14.21 -2.30
C GLU A 6 11.99 15.05 -2.97
N LYS A 7 12.34 15.86 -3.97
CA LYS A 7 11.38 16.63 -4.76
C LYS A 7 10.46 15.76 -5.63
N ASP A 8 10.97 14.65 -6.15
CA ASP A 8 10.19 13.68 -6.92
C ASP A 8 9.28 12.84 -6.01
N ALA A 9 9.74 12.49 -4.80
CA ALA A 9 8.91 11.85 -3.77
C ALA A 9 7.82 12.81 -3.28
N SER A 10 8.13 14.09 -3.11
CA SER A 10 7.14 15.08 -2.65
C SER A 10 6.07 15.43 -3.67
N THR A 11 6.31 15.13 -4.95
CA THR A 11 5.34 15.40 -6.03
C THR A 11 4.65 14.13 -6.55
N LYS A 12 5.27 12.95 -6.40
CA LYS A 12 4.81 11.67 -6.99
C LYS A 12 5.11 10.45 -6.11
N GLY A 13 5.27 10.62 -4.81
CA GLY A 13 5.63 9.52 -3.91
C GLY A 13 4.56 8.44 -3.81
N TYR A 14 5.01 7.19 -3.87
CA TYR A 14 4.23 5.99 -3.63
C TYR A 14 4.81 5.26 -2.43
N VAL A 15 3.99 4.42 -1.80
CA VAL A 15 4.43 3.48 -0.78
C VAL A 15 4.32 2.07 -1.34
N ASP A 16 5.41 1.33 -1.29
CA ASP A 16 5.51 -0.04 -1.80
C ASP A 16 5.03 -1.10 -0.80
N MET A 17 5.17 -2.38 -1.18
CA MET A 17 4.73 -3.51 -0.36
C MET A 17 5.47 -3.70 0.98
N TYR A 18 6.57 -2.99 1.20
CA TYR A 18 7.37 -3.02 2.42
C TYR A 18 7.21 -1.75 3.26
N GLY A 19 6.36 -0.81 2.82
CA GLY A 19 6.17 0.46 3.51
C GLY A 19 7.19 1.52 3.09
N ARG A 20 8.02 1.24 2.09
CA ARG A 20 9.07 2.15 1.66
C ARG A 20 8.50 3.21 0.73
N VAL A 21 8.88 4.46 0.99
CA VAL A 21 8.58 5.58 0.09
C VAL A 21 9.42 5.45 -1.17
N THR A 22 8.78 5.53 -2.33
CA THR A 22 9.44 5.41 -3.63
C THR A 22 8.77 6.27 -4.67
N CYS A 23 9.57 6.88 -5.55
CA CYS A 23 9.09 7.51 -6.77
C CYS A 23 9.04 6.52 -7.96
N PHE A 24 9.47 5.27 -7.75
CA PHE A 24 9.56 4.27 -8.80
C PHE A 24 8.27 3.45 -8.91
N LYS A 25 7.61 3.56 -10.07
CA LYS A 25 6.55 2.65 -10.47
C LYS A 25 7.14 1.34 -11.01
N PRO A 26 6.65 0.16 -10.57
CA PRO A 26 6.96 -1.10 -11.24
C PRO A 26 6.75 -0.97 -12.74
N ARG A 27 7.79 -1.24 -13.53
CA ARG A 27 7.71 -1.18 -14.99
C ARG A 27 6.96 -2.41 -15.49
N LYS A 28 5.89 -2.17 -16.24
CA LYS A 28 5.23 -3.17 -17.07
C LYS A 28 6.21 -3.72 -18.11
N ARG A 29 6.21 -5.03 -18.37
CA ARG A 29 7.06 -5.69 -19.37
C ARG A 29 6.64 -5.27 -20.79
N ARG A 30 7.49 -5.52 -21.80
CA ARG A 30 7.36 -4.98 -23.18
C ARG A 30 5.98 -5.24 -23.82
N TYR A 31 5.36 -6.38 -23.54
CA TYR A 31 4.06 -6.81 -24.06
C TYR A 31 2.85 -6.23 -23.29
N GLU A 32 3.08 -5.57 -22.16
CA GLU A 32 2.03 -5.01 -21.29
C GLU A 32 1.78 -3.50 -21.54
N LYS A 33 2.57 -2.87 -22.42
CA LYS A 33 2.40 -1.46 -22.82
C LYS A 33 1.10 -1.20 -23.59
N LEU A 34 0.62 -2.18 -24.37
CA LEU A 34 -0.69 -2.12 -25.03
C LEU A 34 -1.86 -2.04 -24.02
N ALA A 35 -1.62 -2.46 -22.78
CA ALA A 35 -2.56 -2.44 -21.67
C ALA A 35 -2.55 -1.12 -20.88
N GLU A 36 -1.79 -0.09 -21.29
CA GLU A 36 -1.80 1.24 -20.66
C GLU A 36 -3.13 1.99 -20.85
N LEU A 37 -3.94 1.60 -21.83
CA LEU A 37 -5.29 2.15 -22.05
C LEU A 37 -6.30 1.73 -20.99
N LEU A 38 -6.03 0.66 -20.23
CA LEU A 38 -6.95 0.10 -19.24
C LEU A 38 -6.27 0.08 -17.86
N LYS A 39 -6.54 1.11 -17.05
CA LYS A 39 -6.07 1.17 -15.67
C LYS A 39 -6.80 0.10 -14.85
N VAL A 40 -6.07 -0.86 -14.28
CA VAL A 40 -6.61 -1.77 -13.28
C VAL A 40 -6.54 -1.06 -11.93
N SER A 41 -7.60 -0.37 -11.56
CA SER A 41 -7.74 0.21 -10.22
C SER A 41 -8.18 -0.88 -9.25
N THR A 42 -7.46 -1.04 -8.15
CA THR A 42 -7.94 -1.91 -7.06
C THR A 42 -8.72 -1.08 -6.06
N PRO A 43 -9.57 -1.70 -5.22
CA PRO A 43 -10.23 -0.98 -4.16
C PRO A 43 -9.25 -0.34 -3.16
N LEU A 44 -7.99 -0.75 -3.06
CA LEU A 44 -7.07 -0.31 -2.00
C LEU A 44 -5.85 0.48 -2.50
N GLY A 45 -5.82 0.85 -3.78
CA GLY A 45 -4.72 1.60 -4.40
C GLY A 45 -4.48 1.25 -5.87
N GLU A 46 -3.34 1.71 -6.40
CA GLU A 46 -2.90 1.43 -7.77
C GLU A 46 -2.26 0.04 -7.86
N CYS A 47 -2.68 -0.76 -8.84
CA CYS A 47 -2.03 -2.03 -9.15
C CYS A 47 -1.34 -1.97 -10.50
N HIS A 48 -0.04 -2.26 -10.50
CA HIS A 48 0.78 -2.32 -11.71
C HIS A 48 0.89 -3.74 -12.28
N ARG A 49 0.00 -4.66 -11.88
CA ARG A 49 0.00 -6.03 -12.36
C ARG A 49 -0.27 -6.06 -13.87
N PRO A 50 0.40 -6.95 -14.61
CA PRO A 50 0.05 -7.24 -16.01
C PRO A 50 -1.43 -7.60 -16.14
N ILE A 51 -2.16 -6.97 -17.08
CA ILE A 51 -3.60 -7.23 -17.30
C ILE A 51 -3.87 -8.70 -17.63
N MET A 52 -2.93 -9.34 -18.34
CA MET A 52 -3.01 -10.77 -18.71
C MET A 52 -3.07 -11.71 -17.49
N LEU A 53 -2.72 -11.25 -16.30
CA LEU A 53 -2.78 -12.04 -15.07
C LEU A 53 -4.12 -11.88 -14.32
N GLY A 54 -5.03 -11.03 -14.81
CA GLY A 54 -6.33 -10.74 -14.21
C GLY A 54 -6.25 -9.93 -12.91
N ASP A 55 -7.41 -9.62 -12.34
CA ASP A 55 -7.54 -8.86 -11.10
C ASP A 55 -7.05 -9.65 -9.88
N CYS A 56 -6.67 -8.95 -8.81
CA CYS A 56 -6.52 -9.58 -7.50
C CYS A 56 -7.90 -10.12 -7.07
N GLN A 57 -8.06 -11.44 -6.96
CA GLN A 57 -9.35 -12.06 -6.62
C GLN A 57 -9.89 -11.69 -5.23
N TYR A 58 -9.02 -11.33 -4.30
CA TYR A 58 -9.40 -10.95 -2.94
C TYR A 58 -9.04 -9.49 -2.65
N ARG A 59 -9.95 -8.77 -1.96
CA ARG A 59 -9.79 -7.34 -1.61
C ARG A 59 -8.40 -7.00 -1.06
N TYR A 60 -7.89 -7.83 -0.15
CA TYR A 60 -6.60 -7.60 0.52
C TYR A 60 -5.41 -8.32 -0.11
N ALA A 61 -5.59 -9.12 -1.17
CA ALA A 61 -4.48 -9.86 -1.78
C ALA A 61 -3.38 -8.91 -2.26
N CYS A 62 -3.77 -7.74 -2.80
CA CYS A 62 -2.82 -6.77 -3.31
C CYS A 62 -1.94 -6.14 -2.21
N LEU A 63 -2.34 -6.17 -0.92
CA LEU A 63 -1.52 -5.61 0.16
C LEU A 63 -0.15 -6.31 0.28
N SER A 64 -0.07 -7.58 -0.11
CA SER A 64 1.17 -8.37 -0.10
C SER A 64 1.92 -8.38 -1.44
N CYS A 65 1.42 -7.64 -2.44
CA CYS A 65 1.91 -7.72 -3.81
C CYS A 65 2.88 -6.60 -4.13
N ASP A 66 3.99 -6.94 -4.77
CA ASP A 66 5.03 -6.03 -5.26
C ASP A 66 4.55 -5.06 -6.36
N HIS A 67 3.42 -5.38 -7.00
CA HIS A 67 2.76 -4.53 -7.99
C HIS A 67 1.86 -3.46 -7.38
N HIS A 68 1.48 -3.60 -6.10
CA HIS A 68 0.57 -2.68 -5.45
C HIS A 68 1.31 -1.46 -4.93
N ARG A 69 0.78 -0.27 -5.20
CA ARG A 69 1.28 1.00 -4.72
C ARG A 69 0.13 1.78 -4.12
N VAL A 70 0.40 2.41 -2.98
CA VAL A 70 -0.56 3.30 -2.32
C VAL A 70 0.01 4.70 -2.28
N THR A 71 -0.89 5.66 -2.32
CA THR A 71 -0.62 7.09 -2.29
C THR A 71 -1.39 7.72 -1.14
N LYS A 72 -1.15 9.01 -0.88
CA LYS A 72 -1.85 9.74 0.18
C LYS A 72 -3.37 9.72 0.00
N THR A 73 -3.88 9.70 -1.24
CA THR A 73 -5.31 9.64 -1.50
C THR A 73 -5.94 8.34 -1.00
N ASP A 74 -5.15 7.27 -0.86
CA ASP A 74 -5.62 5.97 -0.38
C ASP A 74 -5.64 5.90 1.15
N LYS A 75 -4.95 6.82 1.86
CA LYS A 75 -4.74 6.78 3.31
C LYS A 75 -6.04 6.69 4.11
N THR A 76 -7.04 7.50 3.76
CA THR A 76 -8.34 7.51 4.46
C THR A 76 -9.02 6.16 4.37
N LYS A 77 -8.98 5.54 3.18
CA LYS A 77 -9.59 4.23 2.96
C LYS A 77 -8.84 3.12 3.68
N LEU A 78 -7.51 3.12 3.61
CA LEU A 78 -6.68 2.15 4.36
C LEU A 78 -6.88 2.27 5.87
N SER A 79 -7.03 3.50 6.38
CA SER A 79 -7.29 3.75 7.80
C SER A 79 -8.67 3.23 8.21
N SER A 80 -9.69 3.44 7.38
CA SER A 80 -11.03 2.88 7.61
C SER A 80 -11.02 1.35 7.62
N ASP A 81 -10.38 0.73 6.63
CA ASP A 81 -10.22 -0.72 6.56
C ASP A 81 -9.44 -1.27 7.78
N PHE A 82 -8.43 -0.55 8.27
CA PHE A 82 -7.68 -0.92 9.47
C PHE A 82 -8.56 -0.90 10.73
N GLN A 83 -9.40 0.12 10.90
CA GLN A 83 -10.35 0.16 12.03
C GLN A 83 -11.41 -0.93 11.94
N GLN A 84 -11.94 -1.20 10.74
CA GLN A 84 -12.90 -2.28 10.54
C GLN A 84 -12.30 -3.64 10.90
N LEU A 85 -11.06 -3.92 10.47
CA LEU A 85 -10.38 -5.16 10.80
C LEU A 85 -10.12 -5.32 12.31
N LYS A 86 -9.92 -4.24 13.06
CA LYS A 86 -9.85 -4.31 14.53
C LYS A 86 -11.16 -4.76 15.16
N LEU A 87 -12.30 -4.29 14.65
CA LEU A 87 -13.61 -4.74 15.11
C LEU A 87 -13.83 -6.22 14.76
N ASP A 88 -13.48 -6.61 13.53
CA ASP A 88 -13.57 -8.00 13.08
C ASP A 88 -12.68 -8.92 13.93
N LEU A 89 -11.49 -8.44 14.33
CA LEU A 89 -10.57 -9.17 15.22
C LEU A 89 -11.22 -9.44 16.57
N GLN A 90 -11.83 -8.43 17.19
CA GLN A 90 -12.53 -8.57 18.47
C GLN A 90 -13.65 -9.60 18.37
N GLN A 91 -14.43 -9.56 17.29
CA GLN A 91 -15.50 -10.54 17.05
C GLN A 91 -14.95 -11.96 16.88
N ALA A 92 -13.89 -12.14 16.09
CA ALA A 92 -13.26 -13.44 15.87
C ALA A 92 -12.66 -14.01 17.16
N GLN A 93 -12.06 -13.17 18.01
CA GLN A 93 -11.56 -13.55 19.33
C GLN A 93 -12.70 -14.01 20.24
N ASN A 94 -13.80 -13.27 20.30
CA ASN A 94 -14.98 -13.63 21.09
C ASN A 94 -15.59 -14.98 20.64
N LYS A 95 -15.57 -15.25 19.33
CA LYS A 95 -16.02 -16.52 18.74
C LYS A 95 -14.97 -17.65 18.79
N LYS A 96 -13.76 -17.37 19.30
CA LYS A 96 -12.62 -18.30 19.36
C LYS A 96 -12.20 -18.87 18.00
N GLU A 97 -12.41 -18.10 16.93
CA GLU A 97 -12.05 -18.47 15.56
C GLU A 97 -10.55 -18.25 15.29
N GLN A 98 -9.69 -19.11 15.83
CA GLN A 98 -8.23 -18.91 15.83
C GLN A 98 -7.63 -18.67 14.44
N ARG A 99 -8.08 -19.42 13.43
CA ARG A 99 -7.63 -19.22 12.04
C ARG A 99 -7.95 -17.81 11.54
N ARG A 100 -9.17 -17.33 11.82
CA ARG A 100 -9.62 -15.99 11.41
C ARG A 100 -8.84 -14.90 12.13
N VAL A 101 -8.54 -15.10 13.41
CA VAL A 101 -7.68 -14.21 14.20
C VAL A 101 -6.29 -14.07 13.56
N THR A 102 -5.66 -15.18 13.18
CA THR A 102 -4.35 -15.15 12.50
C THR A 102 -4.40 -14.42 11.16
N GLU A 103 -5.44 -14.68 10.35
CA GLU A 103 -5.63 -14.00 9.06
C GLU A 103 -5.80 -12.49 9.23
N ILE A 104 -6.65 -12.05 10.17
CA ILE A 104 -6.89 -10.63 10.42
C ILE A 104 -5.63 -9.94 10.95
N ASN A 105 -4.89 -10.56 11.87
CA ASN A 105 -3.64 -9.99 12.38
C ASN A 105 -2.61 -9.73 11.27
N ARG A 106 -2.47 -10.68 10.33
CA ARG A 106 -1.59 -10.49 9.16
C ARG A 106 -2.05 -9.31 8.29
N LEU A 107 -3.35 -9.15 8.10
CA LEU A 107 -3.89 -8.02 7.32
C LEU A 107 -3.65 -6.68 8.03
N LEU A 108 -3.82 -6.64 9.36
CA LEU A 108 -3.54 -5.46 10.17
C LEU A 108 -2.07 -5.06 10.08
N GLU A 109 -1.14 -6.02 10.12
CA GLU A 109 0.29 -5.77 9.94
C GLU A 109 0.58 -5.13 8.58
N LEU A 110 0.08 -5.74 7.50
CA LEU A 110 0.27 -5.22 6.14
C LEU A 110 -0.29 -3.80 5.97
N LEU A 111 -1.47 -3.51 6.52
CA LEU A 111 -2.06 -2.16 6.48
C LEU A 111 -1.26 -1.17 7.33
N SER A 112 -0.81 -1.58 8.51
CA SER A 112 0.02 -0.75 9.39
C SER A 112 1.31 -0.33 8.68
N THR A 113 1.99 -1.28 8.03
CA THR A 113 3.21 -0.99 7.26
C THR A 113 2.95 0.04 6.14
N ARG A 114 1.82 -0.03 5.45
CA ARG A 114 1.45 0.96 4.42
C ARG A 114 1.17 2.34 5.02
N LEU A 115 0.40 2.37 6.10
CA LEU A 115 0.05 3.62 6.78
C LEU A 115 1.27 4.32 7.35
N GLN A 116 2.24 3.56 7.88
CA GLN A 116 3.53 4.09 8.33
C GLN A 116 4.29 4.76 7.18
N GLY A 117 4.47 4.06 6.06
CA GLY A 117 5.12 4.65 4.89
C GLY A 117 4.39 5.87 4.34
N LEU A 118 3.06 5.91 4.42
CA LEU A 118 2.28 7.08 3.99
C LEU A 118 2.48 8.28 4.92
N ASN A 119 2.62 8.05 6.23
CA ASN A 119 2.97 9.10 7.18
C ASN A 119 4.40 9.62 6.93
N GLU A 120 5.35 8.74 6.62
CA GLU A 120 6.72 9.13 6.24
C GLU A 120 6.72 10.00 4.98
N LEU A 121 5.95 9.61 3.96
CA LEU A 121 5.79 10.38 2.73
C LEU A 121 5.25 11.80 3.00
N GLU A 122 4.25 11.93 3.88
CA GLU A 122 3.73 13.25 4.27
C GLU A 122 4.77 14.11 5.00
N LYS A 123 5.60 13.52 5.87
CA LYS A 123 6.68 14.25 6.56
C LYS A 123 7.75 14.77 5.60
N ILE A 124 8.14 13.94 4.63
CA ILE A 124 9.10 14.32 3.58
C ILE A 124 8.58 15.52 2.79
N GLU A 125 7.28 15.55 2.48
CA GLU A 125 6.65 16.67 1.77
C GLU A 125 6.60 17.97 2.59
N LEU A 126 6.39 17.85 3.90
CA LEU A 126 6.37 18.99 4.82
C LEU A 126 7.78 19.54 5.12
N GLY A 127 8.83 18.90 4.60
CA GLY A 127 10.22 19.29 4.86
C GLY A 127 10.69 18.96 6.27
N GLU A 128 9.99 18.07 6.97
CA GLU A 128 10.39 17.61 8.30
C GLU A 128 11.57 16.65 8.16
N GLN A 129 12.73 17.02 8.73
CA GLN A 129 13.90 16.12 8.78
C GLN A 129 13.52 14.85 9.54
N ILE A 130 13.64 13.70 8.88
CA ILE A 130 13.55 12.39 9.53
C ILE A 130 14.80 12.26 10.40
N ASN A 131 14.67 12.52 11.69
CA ASN A 131 15.71 12.19 12.66
C ASN A 131 15.83 10.66 12.72
N GLU A 132 16.73 10.10 11.93
CA GLU A 132 17.23 8.74 12.13
C GLU A 132 17.91 8.70 13.51
N LYS A 133 17.31 7.99 14.46
CA LYS A 133 17.99 7.63 15.70
C LYS A 133 19.08 6.62 15.36
N ALA A 134 20.33 7.03 15.60
CA ALA A 134 21.54 6.21 15.56
C ALA A 134 21.49 5.00 16.51
#